data_AF-A0A949G1H8-F1
#
_entry.id   AF-A0A949G1H8-F1
#
_cell.length_a   1.000
_cell.length_b   1.000
_cell.length_c   1.000
_cell.angle_alpha   90.00
_cell.angle_beta   90.00
_cell.angle_gamma   90.00
#
_symmetry.space_group_name_H-M   'P 1'
#
loop_
_entity.id
_entity.type
_entity.pdbx_description
1 polymer ?
#
loop_
_entity_poly.entity_id
_entity_poly.type
_entity_poly.pdbx_seq_one_letter_code
_entity_poly.pdbx_strand_id
1 'polypeptide(L)'
;MTSGDGSPLRTAWARPLAAVLIACWLAAVAIPPVAIVAWRDRRLAEVASPEAQAEWDAFRADMRRQSGREGPVQRKVPKSPEPPELVWLRDYLVLAIAAWITLVGVLGGFLAAIALGMARAASPAGLTAATSAGMTAATSAGLTAASPAEDGATGGRHDQKQHDRDSQHADERRHG
;
A
#
# COMPACT_ATOMS: atom_id res chain seq x y z
N MET A 1 -13.84 -44.47 25.10
CA MET A 1 -14.15 -43.06 25.37
C MET A 1 -13.01 -42.48 26.20
N THR A 2 -12.04 -41.85 25.55
CA THR A 2 -10.97 -41.09 26.20
C THR A 2 -10.94 -39.71 25.54
N SER A 3 -11.82 -38.84 26.05
CA SER A 3 -11.84 -37.41 25.75
C SER A 3 -11.05 -36.70 26.85
N GLY A 4 -9.88 -36.17 26.51
CA GLY A 4 -8.96 -35.48 27.42
C GLY A 4 -7.54 -35.64 26.88
N ASP A 5 -6.69 -34.64 26.74
CA ASP A 5 -6.72 -33.26 27.19
C ASP A 5 -5.96 -32.44 26.14
N GLY A 6 -6.68 -31.60 25.41
CA GLY A 6 -6.14 -30.86 24.28
C GLY A 6 -5.70 -29.44 24.67
N SER A 7 -4.51 -29.32 25.26
CA SER A 7 -3.59 -28.17 25.10
C SER A 7 -3.78 -26.88 25.94
N PRO A 8 -3.61 -26.88 27.28
CA PRO A 8 -3.29 -25.65 28.02
C PRO A 8 -1.97 -25.00 27.54
N LEU A 9 -1.12 -25.77 26.87
CA LEU A 9 0.14 -25.33 26.29
C LEU A 9 -0.02 -24.34 25.13
N ARG A 10 -1.10 -24.40 24.32
CA ARG A 10 -1.25 -23.51 23.15
C ARG A 10 -1.49 -22.05 23.56
N THR A 11 -2.23 -21.83 24.65
CA THR A 11 -2.57 -20.48 25.14
C THR A 11 -1.40 -19.83 25.88
N ALA A 12 -0.56 -20.65 26.55
CA ALA A 12 0.61 -20.17 27.28
C ALA A 12 1.67 -19.52 26.37
N TRP A 13 1.83 -20.03 25.14
CA TRP A 13 2.81 -19.52 24.17
C TRP A 13 2.28 -18.38 23.28
N ALA A 14 0.96 -18.26 23.14
CA ALA A 14 0.36 -17.23 22.28
C ALA A 14 0.56 -15.80 22.82
N ARG A 15 0.49 -15.60 24.14
CA ARG A 15 0.67 -14.28 24.79
C ARG A 15 2.09 -13.72 24.65
N PRO A 16 3.16 -14.46 24.97
CA PRO A 16 4.52 -13.94 24.77
C PRO A 16 4.83 -13.73 23.29
N LEU A 17 4.33 -14.59 22.39
CA LEU A 17 4.48 -14.39 20.95
C LEU A 17 3.82 -13.09 20.47
N ALA A 18 2.58 -12.83 20.90
CA ALA A 18 1.89 -11.58 20.58
C ALA A 18 2.63 -10.36 21.14
N ALA A 19 3.16 -10.43 22.37
CA ALA A 19 3.95 -9.36 22.95
C ALA A 19 5.23 -9.08 22.15
N VAL A 20 5.95 -10.13 21.72
CA VAL A 20 7.14 -9.99 20.86
C VAL A 20 6.78 -9.38 19.51
N LEU A 21 5.68 -9.81 18.88
CA LEU A 21 5.24 -9.24 17.60
C LEU A 21 4.87 -7.75 17.74
N ILE A 22 4.17 -7.37 18.81
CA ILE A 22 3.83 -5.97 19.10
C ILE A 22 5.12 -5.18 19.35
N ALA A 23 6.06 -5.70 20.13
CA ALA A 23 7.34 -5.04 20.38
C ALA A 23 8.14 -4.85 19.09
N CYS A 24 8.21 -5.88 18.23
CA CYS A 24 8.84 -5.79 16.91
C CYS A 24 8.15 -4.77 16.01
N TRP A 25 6.82 -4.71 16.01
CA TRP A 25 6.07 -3.72 15.24
C TRP A 25 6.32 -2.30 15.76
N LEU A 26 6.27 -2.07 17.07
CA LEU A 26 6.61 -0.77 17.67
C LEU A 26 8.04 -0.36 17.36
N ALA A 27 8.98 -1.31 17.41
CA ALA A 27 10.37 -1.09 17.01
C ALA A 27 10.46 -0.70 15.53
N ALA A 28 9.75 -1.37 14.63
CA ALA A 28 9.71 -1.03 13.21
C ALA A 28 9.10 0.35 12.93
N VAL A 29 8.12 0.78 13.74
CA VAL A 29 7.54 2.12 13.66
C VAL A 29 8.52 3.18 14.16
N ALA A 30 9.18 2.94 15.30
CA ALA A 30 9.95 3.97 16.01
C ALA A 30 11.43 4.07 15.61
N ILE A 31 12.09 2.94 15.31
CA ILE A 31 13.54 2.91 15.04
C ILE A 31 13.91 3.76 13.82
N PRO A 32 13.26 3.64 12.65
CA PRO A 32 13.69 4.39 11.47
C PRO A 32 13.56 5.91 11.63
N PRO A 33 12.45 6.47 12.15
CA PRO A 33 12.36 7.90 12.45
C PRO A 33 13.41 8.39 13.45
N VAL A 34 13.68 7.63 14.51
CA VAL A 34 14.70 8.01 15.50
C VAL A 34 16.10 7.96 14.88
N ALA A 35 16.39 6.92 14.11
CA ALA A 35 17.68 6.76 13.44
C ALA A 35 17.95 7.89 12.44
N ILE A 36 16.95 8.26 11.62
CA ILE A 36 17.14 9.34 10.64
C ILE A 36 17.29 10.70 11.32
N VAL A 37 16.57 10.97 12.41
CA VAL A 37 16.71 12.22 13.19
C VAL A 37 18.09 12.31 13.84
N ALA A 38 18.59 11.22 14.44
CA ALA A 38 19.92 11.19 15.04
C ALA A 38 21.05 11.34 14.00
N TRP A 39 20.85 10.85 12.78
CA TRP A 39 21.79 10.99 11.68
C TRP A 39 21.75 12.38 11.03
N ARG A 40 20.57 13.00 11.00
CA ARG A 40 20.29 14.28 10.33
C ARG A 40 21.25 15.39 10.76
N ASP A 41 21.51 15.55 12.05
CA ASP A 41 22.31 16.68 12.55
C ASP A 41 23.75 16.62 12.04
N ARG A 42 24.33 15.41 11.96
CA ARG A 42 25.68 15.20 11.41
C ARG A 42 25.72 15.52 9.92
N ARG A 43 24.73 15.06 9.16
CA ARG A 43 24.67 15.38 7.72
C ARG A 43 24.37 16.83 7.44
N LEU A 44 23.49 17.47 8.20
CA LEU A 44 23.22 18.89 8.03
C LEU A 44 24.50 19.70 8.24
N ALA A 45 25.34 19.37 9.22
CA ALA A 45 26.61 20.06 9.43
C ALA A 45 27.57 19.91 8.23
N GLU A 46 27.63 18.73 7.62
CA GLU A 46 28.48 18.47 6.45
C GLU A 46 27.96 19.17 5.19
N VAL A 47 26.66 19.03 4.90
CA VAL A 47 26.06 19.53 3.65
C VAL A 47 25.81 21.04 3.73
N ALA A 48 25.65 21.62 4.93
CA ALA A 48 25.53 23.08 5.12
C ALA A 48 26.89 23.79 5.19
N SER A 49 27.99 23.06 4.99
CA SER A 49 29.33 23.65 4.99
C SER A 49 29.51 24.62 3.81
N PRO A 50 30.33 25.68 3.97
CA PRO A 50 30.65 26.60 2.86
C PRO A 50 31.30 25.88 1.67
N GLU A 51 32.05 24.81 1.92
CA GLU A 51 32.69 23.99 0.89
C GLU A 51 31.66 23.25 0.03
N ALA A 52 30.66 22.61 0.66
CA ALA A 52 29.57 21.94 -0.06
C ALA A 52 28.73 22.92 -0.89
N GLN A 53 28.51 24.13 -0.39
CA GLN A 53 27.84 25.19 -1.15
C GLN A 53 28.68 25.65 -2.36
N ALA A 54 30.00 25.83 -2.17
CA ALA A 54 30.90 26.21 -3.26
C ALA A 54 30.98 25.13 -4.35
N GLU A 55 31.00 23.85 -3.96
CA GLU A 55 30.96 22.71 -4.88
C GLU A 55 29.64 22.69 -5.67
N TRP A 56 28.51 22.91 -4.99
CA TRP A 56 27.20 22.99 -5.63
C TRP A 56 27.13 24.15 -6.64
N ASP A 57 27.64 25.33 -6.27
CA ASP A 57 27.67 26.48 -7.17
C ASP A 57 28.60 26.28 -8.37
N ALA A 58 29.75 25.62 -8.16
CA ALA A 58 30.65 25.22 -9.25
C ALA A 58 29.96 24.24 -10.21
N PHE A 59 29.25 23.23 -9.68
CA PHE A 59 28.44 22.30 -10.47
C PHE A 59 27.37 23.03 -11.28
N ARG A 60 26.64 23.98 -10.69
CA ARG A 60 25.65 24.78 -11.43
C ARG A 60 26.31 25.65 -12.50
N ALA A 61 27.48 26.22 -12.24
CA ALA A 61 28.22 27.01 -13.21
C ALA A 61 28.67 26.16 -14.41
N ASP A 62 29.14 24.94 -14.17
CA ASP A 62 29.49 23.98 -15.23
C ASP A 62 28.26 23.56 -16.05
N MET A 63 27.15 23.24 -15.39
CA MET A 63 25.88 22.92 -16.06
C MET A 63 25.37 24.08 -16.93
N ARG A 64 25.57 25.35 -16.52
CA ARG A 64 25.27 26.54 -17.35
C ARG A 64 26.14 26.62 -18.60
N ARG A 65 27.44 26.30 -18.48
CA ARG A 65 28.37 26.29 -19.62
C ARG A 65 27.99 25.20 -20.63
N GLN A 66 27.48 24.06 -20.16
CA GLN A 66 27.07 22.95 -21.02
C GLN A 66 25.71 23.16 -21.69
N SER A 67 24.79 23.87 -21.04
CA SER A 67 23.43 24.09 -21.55
C SER A 67 23.34 25.09 -22.72
N GLY A 68 24.40 25.88 -22.95
CA GLY A 68 24.53 26.77 -24.11
C GLY A 68 25.17 26.15 -25.36
N ARG A 69 25.63 24.88 -25.31
CA ARG A 69 26.10 24.17 -26.49
C ARG A 69 24.91 23.61 -27.25
N GLU A 70 24.70 24.05 -28.49
CA GLU A 70 23.68 23.51 -29.39
C GLU A 70 23.86 21.99 -29.53
N GLY A 71 22.95 21.25 -28.92
CA GLY A 71 22.84 19.80 -28.99
C GLY A 71 21.39 19.39 -28.73
N PRO A 72 20.94 18.25 -29.26
CA PRO A 72 19.54 17.82 -29.19
C PRO A 72 19.01 17.60 -27.75
N VAL A 73 19.88 17.57 -26.75
CA VAL A 73 19.52 17.47 -25.33
C VAL A 73 20.05 18.69 -24.57
N GLN A 74 19.21 19.70 -24.39
CA GLN A 74 19.51 20.78 -23.46
C GLN A 74 19.29 20.31 -22.02
N ARG A 75 20.37 20.23 -21.24
CA ARG A 75 20.29 19.90 -19.81
C ARG A 75 19.76 21.12 -19.05
N LYS A 76 18.64 20.95 -18.35
CA LYS A 76 18.04 22.03 -17.55
C LYS A 76 18.92 22.34 -16.34
N VAL A 77 19.37 23.59 -16.23
CA VAL A 77 20.11 24.06 -15.05
C VAL A 77 19.19 24.00 -13.82
N PRO A 78 19.63 23.40 -12.69
CA PRO A 78 18.85 23.37 -11.45
C PRO A 78 18.46 24.78 -11.01
N LYS A 79 17.16 24.99 -10.79
CA LYS A 79 16.63 26.30 -10.36
C LYS A 79 16.99 26.63 -8.90
N SER A 80 17.19 25.62 -8.05
CA SER A 80 17.48 25.83 -6.63
C SER A 80 18.88 26.44 -6.42
N PRO A 81 19.00 27.50 -5.60
CA PRO A 81 20.28 28.02 -5.15
C PRO A 81 20.93 27.12 -4.07
N GLU A 82 20.12 26.36 -3.33
CA GLU A 82 20.58 25.43 -2.29
C GLU A 82 20.74 24.00 -2.84
N PRO A 83 21.70 23.22 -2.33
CA PRO A 83 21.80 21.79 -2.57
C PRO A 83 20.47 21.09 -2.27
N PRO A 84 19.96 20.21 -3.16
CA PRO A 84 18.66 19.58 -2.97
C PRO A 84 18.61 18.70 -1.72
N GLU A 85 19.74 18.13 -1.30
CA GLU A 85 19.84 17.34 -0.06
C GLU A 85 19.58 18.18 1.19
N LEU A 86 20.03 19.45 1.24
CA LEU A 86 19.73 20.35 2.35
C LEU A 86 18.23 20.63 2.47
N VAL A 87 17.60 20.92 1.34
CA VAL A 87 16.16 21.18 1.28
C VAL A 87 15.40 19.94 1.75
N TRP A 88 15.83 18.74 1.35
CA TRP A 88 15.20 17.48 1.78
C TRP A 88 15.32 17.27 3.30
N LEU A 89 16.51 17.42 3.86
CA LEU A 89 16.79 17.23 5.30
C LEU A 89 16.14 18.30 6.20
N ARG A 90 15.96 19.53 5.68
CA ARG A 90 15.34 20.64 6.42
C ARG A 90 13.82 20.60 6.33
N ASP A 91 13.28 20.52 5.12
CA ASP A 91 11.88 20.85 4.84
C ASP A 91 11.00 19.60 4.66
N TYR A 92 11.56 18.46 4.26
CA TYR A 92 10.79 17.24 3.94
C TYR A 92 10.94 16.08 4.94
N LEU A 93 11.78 16.22 5.97
CA LEU A 93 11.97 15.17 6.98
C LEU A 93 10.67 14.79 7.70
N VAL A 94 9.90 15.79 8.12
CA VAL A 94 8.62 15.57 8.82
C VAL A 94 7.64 14.86 7.91
N LEU A 95 7.60 15.22 6.63
CA LEU A 95 6.75 14.57 5.64
C LEU A 95 7.16 13.10 5.44
N ALA A 96 8.47 12.82 5.37
CA ALA A 96 8.99 11.46 5.27
C ALA A 96 8.63 10.61 6.50
N ILE A 97 8.76 11.16 7.72
CA ILE A 97 8.38 10.48 8.96
C ILE A 97 6.86 10.22 8.99
N ALA A 98 6.05 11.21 8.63
CA ALA A 98 4.60 11.06 8.60
C ALA A 98 4.16 10.00 7.58
N ALA A 99 4.76 9.98 6.40
CA ALA A 99 4.52 8.97 5.38
C ALA A 99 4.91 7.56 5.87
N TRP A 100 6.06 7.43 6.53
CA TRP A 100 6.52 6.17 7.12
C TRP A 100 5.55 5.65 8.19
N ILE A 101 5.17 6.49 9.15
CA ILE A 101 4.25 6.12 10.22
C ILE A 101 2.88 5.72 9.64
N THR A 102 2.40 6.45 8.63
CA THR A 102 1.14 6.13 7.96
C THR A 102 1.22 4.78 7.27
N LEU A 103 2.28 4.53 6.49
CA LEU A 103 2.47 3.27 5.77
C LEU A 103 2.54 2.07 6.72
N VAL A 104 3.42 2.13 7.72
CA VAL A 104 3.61 1.03 8.69
C VAL A 104 2.39 0.86 9.59
N GLY A 105 1.70 1.96 9.92
CA GLY A 105 0.46 1.96 10.68
C GLY A 105 -0.68 1.27 9.93
N VAL A 106 -0.91 1.62 8.67
CA VAL A 106 -1.94 0.99 7.82
C VAL A 106 -1.63 -0.50 7.62
N LEU A 107 -0.38 -0.84 7.29
CA LEU A 107 0.04 -2.23 7.10
C LEU A 107 -0.13 -3.04 8.39
N GLY A 108 0.34 -2.50 9.52
CA GLY A 108 0.21 -3.13 10.83
C GLY A 108 -1.25 -3.33 11.23
N GLY A 109 -2.09 -2.32 11.03
CA GLY A 109 -3.52 -2.39 11.30
C GLY A 109 -4.24 -3.43 10.43
N PHE A 110 -3.90 -3.50 9.14
CA PHE A 110 -4.43 -4.52 8.23
C PHE A 110 -4.04 -5.94 8.65
N LEU A 111 -2.76 -6.16 8.97
CA LEU A 111 -2.29 -7.47 9.46
C LEU A 111 -2.93 -7.85 10.80
N ALA A 112 -3.12 -6.89 11.71
CA ALA A 112 -3.82 -7.11 12.97
C ALA A 112 -5.29 -7.48 12.75
N ALA A 113 -5.97 -6.84 11.78
CA ALA A 113 -7.35 -7.17 11.43
C ALA A 113 -7.47 -8.61 10.87
N ILE A 114 -6.55 -9.04 10.01
CA ILE A 114 -6.48 -10.43 9.51
C ILE A 114 -6.26 -11.40 10.68
N ALA A 115 -5.26 -11.14 11.52
CA ALA A 115 -4.95 -12.00 12.66
C ALA A 115 -6.14 -12.13 13.62
N LEU A 116 -6.84 -11.03 13.89
CA LEU A 116 -8.03 -11.00 14.73
C LEU A 116 -9.20 -11.75 14.08
N GLY A 117 -9.39 -11.62 12.76
CA GLY A 117 -10.37 -12.38 11.99
C GLY A 117 -10.12 -13.88 12.07
N MET A 118 -8.88 -14.32 11.85
CA MET A 118 -8.48 -15.73 11.96
C MET A 118 -8.66 -16.27 13.39
N ALA A 119 -8.27 -15.51 14.41
CA ALA A 119 -8.42 -15.90 15.81
C ALA A 119 -9.90 -16.08 16.21
N ARG A 120 -10.80 -15.21 15.70
CA ARG A 120 -12.24 -15.36 15.91
C ARG A 120 -12.82 -16.56 15.18
N ALA A 121 -12.39 -16.81 13.94
CA ALA A 121 -12.85 -17.95 13.15
C ALA A 121 -12.44 -19.31 13.76
N ALA A 122 -11.25 -19.37 14.36
CA ALA A 122 -10.74 -20.57 15.04
C ALA A 122 -11.38 -20.83 16.42
N SER A 123 -12.20 -19.90 16.93
CA SER A 123 -12.88 -20.07 18.21
C SER A 123 -14.08 -21.01 18.09
N PRO A 124 -14.43 -21.79 19.13
CA PRO A 124 -15.53 -22.76 19.09
C PRO A 124 -16.89 -22.14 18.72
N ALA A 125 -17.11 -20.87 19.05
CA ALA A 125 -18.28 -20.08 18.64
C ALA A 125 -18.28 -19.73 17.14
N GLY A 126 -17.11 -19.56 16.53
CA GLY A 126 -16.95 -19.30 15.09
C GLY A 126 -17.22 -20.56 14.25
N LEU A 127 -16.76 -21.73 14.72
CA LEU A 127 -17.07 -23.02 14.07
C LEU A 127 -18.57 -23.31 14.07
N THR A 128 -19.26 -23.09 15.18
CA THR A 128 -20.71 -23.33 15.29
C THR A 128 -21.52 -22.36 14.43
N ALA A 129 -21.12 -21.09 14.35
CA ALA A 129 -21.73 -20.10 13.45
C ALA A 129 -21.56 -20.46 11.96
N ALA A 130 -20.35 -20.86 11.54
CA ALA A 130 -20.07 -21.29 10.16
C ALA A 130 -20.86 -22.54 9.77
N THR A 131 -20.99 -23.53 10.68
CA THR A 131 -21.83 -24.71 10.46
C THR A 131 -23.31 -24.34 10.32
N SER A 132 -23.82 -23.41 11.14
CA SER A 132 -25.21 -22.96 11.05
C SER A 132 -25.50 -22.17 9.76
N ALA A 133 -24.55 -21.35 9.29
CA ALA A 133 -24.63 -20.59 8.05
C ALA A 133 -24.57 -21.50 6.80
N GLY A 134 -23.73 -22.54 6.84
CA GLY A 134 -23.68 -23.56 5.78
C GLY A 134 -24.96 -24.40 5.71
N MET A 135 -25.55 -24.75 6.86
CA MET A 135 -26.81 -25.51 6.90
C MET A 135 -28.03 -24.69 6.45
N THR A 136 -28.03 -23.37 6.68
CA THR A 136 -29.06 -22.46 6.15
C THR A 136 -28.93 -22.25 4.63
N ALA A 137 -27.72 -22.09 4.10
CA ALA A 137 -27.50 -22.00 2.65
C ALA A 137 -27.88 -23.29 1.89
N ALA A 138 -27.58 -24.46 2.46
CA ALA A 138 -27.99 -25.75 1.90
C ALA A 138 -29.52 -25.97 1.93
N THR A 139 -30.19 -25.47 2.96
CA THR A 139 -31.66 -25.56 3.08
C THR A 139 -32.37 -24.65 2.08
N SER A 140 -31.81 -23.47 1.76
CA SER A 140 -32.37 -22.59 0.71
C SER A 140 -32.14 -23.12 -0.71
N ALA A 141 -31.07 -23.86 -0.97
CA ALA A 141 -30.81 -24.46 -2.28
C ALA A 141 -31.71 -25.69 -2.57
N GLY A 142 -32.19 -26.38 -1.54
CA GLY A 142 -33.06 -27.55 -1.65
C GLY A 142 -34.56 -27.25 -1.80
N LEU A 143 -35.00 -26.01 -1.58
CA LEU A 143 -36.43 -25.64 -1.63
C LEU A 143 -36.87 -24.97 -2.94
N THR A 144 -36.10 -25.12 -4.02
CA THR A 144 -36.40 -24.53 -5.34
C THR A 144 -36.44 -25.60 -6.44
N ALA A 145 -37.18 -26.68 -6.21
CA ALA A 145 -37.45 -27.70 -7.23
C ALA A 145 -38.93 -28.10 -7.21
N ALA A 146 -39.78 -27.27 -7.81
CA ALA A 146 -40.96 -27.67 -8.60
C ALA A 146 -41.80 -26.44 -9.00
N SER A 147 -41.75 -26.06 -10.28
CA SER A 147 -42.95 -25.88 -11.12
C SER A 147 -42.54 -25.30 -12.50
N PRO A 148 -42.80 -26.00 -13.62
CA PRO A 148 -42.66 -25.45 -14.95
C PRO A 148 -43.99 -24.82 -15.38
N ALA A 149 -43.97 -23.55 -15.80
CA ALA A 149 -44.99 -22.99 -16.66
C ALA A 149 -44.37 -21.84 -17.47
N GLU A 150 -44.25 -22.11 -18.77
CA GLU A 150 -43.94 -21.15 -19.82
C GLU A 150 -44.98 -20.02 -19.86
N ASP A 151 -44.53 -18.77 -20.00
CA ASP A 151 -44.94 -17.87 -21.08
C ASP A 151 -44.35 -16.47 -20.85
N GLY A 152 -43.93 -15.81 -21.93
CA GLY A 152 -43.72 -14.35 -21.91
C GLY A 152 -42.38 -13.88 -22.45
N ALA A 153 -42.35 -13.68 -23.76
CA ALA A 153 -41.36 -12.90 -24.49
C ALA A 153 -41.02 -11.55 -23.82
N THR A 154 -39.75 -11.15 -23.81
CA THR A 154 -39.34 -9.75 -24.06
C THR A 154 -37.81 -9.59 -24.18
N GLY A 155 -37.39 -9.12 -25.36
CA GLY A 155 -36.61 -7.89 -25.42
C GLY A 155 -35.10 -7.98 -25.30
N GLY A 156 -34.45 -8.22 -26.44
CA GLY A 156 -33.03 -7.96 -26.65
C GLY A 156 -32.63 -6.53 -26.27
N ARG A 157 -31.59 -6.42 -25.43
CA ARG A 157 -30.93 -5.15 -25.11
C ARG A 157 -29.54 -5.39 -24.52
N HIS A 158 -28.68 -6.13 -25.21
CA HIS A 158 -27.26 -6.16 -24.80
C HIS A 158 -26.24 -6.12 -25.95
N ASP A 159 -26.64 -6.42 -27.18
CA ASP A 159 -25.69 -6.46 -28.31
C ASP A 159 -25.46 -5.10 -28.99
N GLN A 160 -26.28 -4.08 -28.70
CA GLN A 160 -26.18 -2.78 -29.39
C GLN A 160 -25.00 -1.92 -28.92
N LYS A 161 -24.46 -2.13 -27.71
CA LYS A 161 -23.34 -1.31 -27.21
C LYS A 161 -21.98 -1.67 -27.82
N GLN A 162 -21.86 -2.83 -28.44
CA GLN A 162 -20.58 -3.27 -29.00
C GLN A 162 -20.36 -2.74 -30.41
N HIS A 163 -21.44 -2.57 -31.19
CA HIS A 163 -21.33 -2.15 -32.59
C HIS A 163 -21.01 -0.65 -32.79
N ASP A 164 -21.38 0.21 -31.84
CA ASP A 164 -21.06 1.65 -31.87
C ASP A 164 -19.58 1.95 -31.55
N ARG A 165 -18.91 1.07 -30.79
CA ARG A 165 -17.51 1.30 -30.40
C ARG A 165 -16.54 1.01 -31.56
N ASP A 166 -16.88 0.07 -32.43
CA ASP A 166 -16.03 -0.34 -33.54
C ASP A 166 -16.11 0.61 -34.74
N SER A 167 -17.21 1.35 -34.90
CA SER A 167 -17.37 2.34 -35.98
C SER A 167 -16.58 3.63 -35.72
N GLN A 168 -16.39 4.04 -34.46
CA GLN A 168 -15.58 5.23 -34.13
C GLN A 168 -14.09 5.06 -34.44
N HIS A 169 -13.54 3.84 -34.35
CA HIS A 169 -12.12 3.60 -34.66
C HIS A 169 -11.82 3.51 -36.16
N ALA A 170 -12.83 3.36 -37.02
CA ALA A 170 -12.63 3.29 -38.46
C ALA A 170 -12.50 4.68 -39.12
N ASP A 171 -13.16 5.70 -38.57
CA ASP A 171 -13.13 7.06 -39.13
C ASP A 171 -11.84 7.82 -38.80
N GLU A 172 -11.21 7.51 -37.66
CA GLU A 172 -9.97 8.16 -37.23
C GLU A 172 -8.77 7.85 -38.14
N ARG A 173 -8.81 6.74 -38.91
CA ARG A 173 -7.76 6.36 -39.86
C ARG A 173 -7.90 6.97 -41.25
N ARG A 174 -8.99 7.70 -41.54
CA ARG A 174 -9.20 8.34 -42.85
C ARG A 174 -8.81 9.82 -42.86
N HIS A 175 -8.51 10.40 -41.71
CA HIS A 175 -8.26 11.84 -41.54
C HIS A 175 -6.87 12.19 -40.97
N GLY A 176 -5.92 11.24 -40.97
CA GLY A 176 -4.49 11.47 -40.73
C GLY A 176 -3.67 11.08 -41.95
#